data_AF-A0A5A9P490-F1
#
_entry.id   AF-A0A5A9P490-F1
#
_cell.length_a   1.000
_cell.length_b   1.000
_cell.length_c   1.000
_cell.angle_alpha   90.00
_cell.angle_beta   90.00
_cell.angle_gamma   90.00
#
_symmetry.space_group_name_H-M   'P 1'
#
loop_
_entity.id
_entity.type
_entity.pdbx_description
1 polymer ?
#
loop_
_entity_poly.entity_id
_entity_poly.type
_entity_poly.pdbx_seq_one_letter_code
_entity_poly.pdbx_strand_id
1 'polypeptide(L)'
;MKVKPFWSQICEHINHTFNSKIPCNFVNVYLSNVDVNNWRNKDKSLLWILLAAGKKTITRKWLKPDLPTIDEWINIIQDIYKTEKLSFTIRSQRDMFYTIWTKWTEYVKHVRSDFV
;
A
#
# COMPACT_ATOMS: atom_id res chain seq x y z
N MET A 1 17.57 2.93 -12.59
CA MET A 1 17.46 2.54 -11.16
C MET A 1 16.80 1.17 -11.08
N LYS A 2 17.42 0.18 -10.43
CA LYS A 2 16.96 -1.23 -10.40
C LYS A 2 15.55 -1.43 -9.81
N VAL A 3 15.04 -0.46 -9.06
CA VAL A 3 13.70 -0.51 -8.42
C VAL A 3 12.54 -0.07 -9.31
N LYS A 4 12.81 0.49 -10.50
CA LYS A 4 11.76 1.02 -11.39
C LYS A 4 10.72 -0.05 -11.80
N PRO A 5 11.10 -1.29 -12.16
CA PRO A 5 10.13 -2.34 -12.51
C PRO A 5 9.23 -2.74 -11.33
N PHE A 6 9.83 -2.87 -10.14
CA PHE A 6 9.08 -3.13 -8.91
C PHE A 6 8.06 -2.03 -8.61
N TRP A 7 8.47 -0.77 -8.77
CA TRP A 7 7.59 0.37 -8.57
C TRP A 7 6.41 0.40 -9.54
N SER A 8 6.65 0.04 -10.80
CA SER A 8 5.59 -0.06 -11.81
C SER A 8 4.51 -1.07 -11.42
N GLN A 9 4.91 -2.20 -10.85
CA GLN A 9 3.96 -3.23 -10.40
C GLN A 9 3.15 -2.76 -9.19
N ILE A 10 3.79 -2.15 -8.18
CA ILE A 10 3.06 -1.54 -7.04
C ILE A 10 2.00 -0.56 -7.54
N CYS A 11 2.38 0.28 -8.50
CA CYS A 11 1.51 1.28 -9.07
C CYS A 11 0.30 0.69 -9.79
N GLU A 12 0.48 -0.44 -10.48
CA GLU A 12 -0.62 -1.20 -11.08
C GLU A 12 -1.60 -1.69 -10.01
N HIS A 13 -1.10 -2.34 -8.94
CA HIS A 13 -1.93 -2.80 -7.82
C HIS A 13 -2.69 -1.66 -7.13
N ILE A 14 -2.04 -0.51 -6.95
CA ILE A 14 -2.67 0.69 -6.37
C ILE A 14 -3.76 1.23 -7.30
N ASN A 15 -3.48 1.34 -8.60
CA ASN A 15 -4.46 1.82 -9.57
C ASN A 15 -5.70 0.91 -9.62
N HIS A 16 -5.51 -0.41 -9.54
CA HIS A 16 -6.62 -1.36 -9.40
C HIS A 16 -7.38 -1.18 -8.08
N THR A 17 -6.69 -0.98 -6.97
CA THR A 17 -7.31 -0.76 -5.65
C THR A 17 -8.22 0.47 -5.62
N PHE A 18 -7.82 1.55 -6.29
CA PHE A 18 -8.57 2.81 -6.29
C PHE A 18 -9.43 3.02 -7.54
N ASN A 19 -9.39 2.09 -8.50
CA ASN A 19 -9.97 2.24 -9.83
C ASN A 19 -9.65 3.61 -10.47
N SER A 20 -8.40 4.06 -10.31
CA SER A 20 -7.94 5.37 -10.79
C SER A 20 -6.56 5.26 -11.42
N LYS A 21 -6.25 6.14 -12.36
CA LYS A 21 -4.93 6.21 -13.00
C LYS A 21 -4.08 7.22 -12.24
N ILE A 22 -3.57 6.82 -11.09
CA ILE A 22 -2.64 7.67 -10.34
C ILE A 22 -1.36 7.79 -11.18
N PRO A 23 -0.88 9.01 -11.49
CA PRO A 23 0.36 9.22 -12.21
C PRO A 23 1.53 8.77 -11.32
N CYS A 24 1.89 7.52 -11.50
CA CYS A 24 2.74 6.79 -10.58
C CYS A 24 4.22 6.93 -10.98
N ASN A 25 4.67 8.17 -11.18
CA ASN A 25 6.06 8.44 -11.51
C ASN A 25 6.92 8.33 -10.23
N PHE A 26 8.14 7.83 -10.37
CA PHE A 26 9.00 7.54 -9.21
C PHE A 26 9.16 8.77 -8.30
N VAL A 27 9.33 9.96 -8.87
CA VAL A 27 9.49 11.22 -8.13
C VAL A 27 8.24 11.53 -7.28
N ASN A 28 7.05 11.48 -7.88
CA ASN A 28 5.79 11.82 -7.24
C ASN A 28 5.40 10.81 -6.18
N VAL A 29 5.64 9.54 -6.40
CA VAL A 29 5.17 8.51 -5.47
C VAL A 29 6.21 8.26 -4.37
N TYR A 30 7.50 8.30 -4.68
CA TYR A 30 8.56 8.19 -3.67
C TYR A 30 8.59 9.43 -2.75
N LEU A 31 8.35 10.63 -3.29
CA LEU A 31 8.28 11.87 -2.52
C LEU A 31 6.87 12.21 -2.04
N SER A 32 5.88 11.34 -2.27
CA SER A 32 4.48 11.58 -1.86
C SER A 32 3.84 12.85 -2.45
N ASN A 33 4.32 13.32 -3.60
CA ASN A 33 3.76 14.41 -4.41
C ASN A 33 2.65 13.89 -5.36
N VAL A 34 1.67 13.18 -4.81
CA VAL A 34 0.49 12.71 -5.55
C VAL A 34 -0.65 13.70 -5.32
N ASP A 35 -1.23 14.25 -6.39
CA ASP A 35 -2.41 15.12 -6.27
C ASP A 35 -3.64 14.29 -5.89
N VAL A 36 -3.90 14.27 -4.59
CA VAL A 36 -5.05 13.61 -3.99
C VAL A 36 -5.98 14.62 -3.32
N ASN A 37 -5.88 15.92 -3.61
CA ASN A 37 -6.60 16.95 -2.86
C ASN A 37 -8.12 16.68 -2.78
N ASN A 38 -8.70 16.24 -3.91
CA ASN A 38 -10.12 15.91 -4.04
C ASN A 38 -10.52 14.52 -3.49
N TRP A 39 -9.57 13.74 -2.95
CA TRP A 39 -9.84 12.41 -2.42
C TRP A 39 -10.40 12.46 -1.00
N ARG A 40 -11.21 11.45 -0.66
CA ARG A 40 -11.70 11.25 0.71
C ARG A 40 -10.52 10.92 1.64
N ASN A 41 -10.56 11.42 2.87
CA ASN A 41 -9.46 11.22 3.84
C ASN A 41 -9.11 9.75 4.06
N LYS A 42 -10.10 8.86 4.10
CA LYS A 42 -9.87 7.40 4.20
C LYS A 42 -9.08 6.81 3.02
N ASP A 43 -9.34 7.31 1.81
CA ASP A 43 -8.66 6.87 0.59
C ASP A 43 -7.22 7.40 0.55
N LYS A 44 -7.02 8.65 1.01
CA LYS A 44 -5.69 9.24 1.21
C LYS A 44 -4.87 8.42 2.22
N SER A 45 -5.47 8.10 3.37
CA SER A 45 -4.83 7.27 4.40
C SER A 45 -4.39 5.92 3.84
N LEU A 46 -5.29 5.22 3.15
CA LEU A 46 -4.95 3.92 2.54
C LEU A 46 -3.81 4.06 1.53
N LEU A 47 -3.85 5.06 0.64
CA LEU A 47 -2.79 5.29 -0.34
C LEU A 47 -1.44 5.48 0.37
N TRP A 48 -1.38 6.33 1.40
CA TRP A 48 -0.13 6.57 2.14
C TRP A 48 0.42 5.32 2.81
N ILE A 49 -0.45 4.46 3.35
CA ILE A 49 -0.04 3.18 3.93
C ILE A 49 0.59 2.27 2.87
N LEU A 50 -0.08 2.12 1.71
CA LEU A 50 0.40 1.27 0.61
C LEU A 50 1.76 1.76 0.07
N LEU A 51 1.91 3.08 -0.06
CA LEU A 51 3.17 3.69 -0.48
C LEU A 51 4.28 3.56 0.56
N ALA A 52 3.96 3.73 1.85
CA ALA A 52 4.90 3.54 2.95
C ALA A 52 5.40 2.09 3.00
N ALA A 53 4.53 1.11 2.78
CA ALA A 53 4.91 -0.29 2.66
C ALA A 53 5.88 -0.50 1.49
N GLY A 54 5.61 0.10 0.32
CA GLY A 54 6.50 -0.01 -0.86
C GLY A 54 7.90 0.55 -0.59
N LYS A 55 7.98 1.72 0.05
CA LYS A 55 9.25 2.32 0.48
C LYS A 55 9.98 1.40 1.46
N LYS A 56 9.26 0.83 2.44
CA LYS A 56 9.80 -0.12 3.42
C LYS A 56 10.34 -1.39 2.78
N THR A 57 9.68 -1.94 1.74
CA THR A 57 10.19 -3.09 0.98
C THR A 57 11.54 -2.78 0.33
N ILE A 58 11.63 -1.61 -0.32
CA ILE A 58 12.87 -1.15 -0.97
C ILE A 58 13.98 -0.99 0.07
N THR A 59 13.70 -0.33 1.20
CA THR A 59 14.69 -0.13 2.27
C THR A 59 15.19 -1.46 2.83
N ARG A 60 14.32 -2.46 3.03
CA ARG A 60 14.70 -3.81 3.49
C ARG A 60 15.62 -4.56 2.52
N LYS A 61 15.60 -4.21 1.23
CA LYS A 61 16.39 -4.83 0.16
C LYS A 61 17.55 -3.96 -0.32
N TRP A 62 17.75 -2.77 0.26
CA TRP A 62 18.70 -1.77 -0.25
C TRP A 62 20.14 -2.28 -0.38
N LEU A 63 20.58 -3.14 0.54
CA LEU A 63 21.91 -3.74 0.56
C LEU A 63 21.91 -5.23 0.18
N LYS A 64 20.78 -5.76 -0.31
CA LYS A 64 20.66 -7.15 -0.73
C LYS A 64 20.78 -7.25 -2.25
N PRO A 65 21.35 -8.36 -2.77
CA PRO A 65 21.46 -8.56 -4.22
C PRO A 65 20.08 -8.76 -4.88
N ASP A 66 19.12 -9.27 -4.13
CA ASP A 66 17.77 -9.59 -4.63
C ASP A 66 16.92 -8.34 -4.80
N LEU A 67 16.14 -8.33 -5.89
CA LEU A 67 15.12 -7.31 -6.10
C LEU A 67 13.93 -7.52 -5.14
N PRO A 68 13.30 -6.43 -4.66
CA PRO A 68 12.05 -6.53 -3.92
C PRO A 68 10.94 -7.12 -4.80
N THR A 69 10.11 -7.98 -4.22
CA THR A 69 8.96 -8.60 -4.91
C THR A 69 7.62 -8.06 -4.42
N ILE A 70 6.57 -8.24 -5.23
CA ILE A 70 5.20 -7.88 -4.84
C ILE A 70 4.74 -8.65 -3.60
N ASP A 71 5.08 -9.93 -3.47
CA ASP A 71 4.73 -10.71 -2.28
C ASP A 71 5.36 -10.13 -1.01
N GLU A 72 6.60 -9.68 -1.07
CA GLU A 72 7.26 -9.02 0.07
C GLU A 72 6.57 -7.71 0.44
N TRP A 73 6.09 -6.95 -0.55
CA TRP A 73 5.29 -5.75 -0.32
C TRP A 73 3.93 -6.09 0.30
N ILE A 74 3.20 -7.08 -0.21
CA ILE A 74 1.92 -7.52 0.36
C ILE A 74 2.11 -8.06 1.78
N ASN A 75 3.19 -8.80 2.06
CA ASN A 75 3.55 -9.24 3.42
C ASN A 75 3.71 -8.04 4.37
N ILE A 76 4.41 -7.00 3.95
CA ILE A 76 4.56 -5.78 4.76
C ILE A 76 3.21 -5.10 5.00
N ILE A 77 2.34 -5.04 3.99
CA ILE A 77 0.98 -4.48 4.15
C ILE A 77 0.18 -5.33 5.13
N GLN A 78 0.31 -6.66 5.09
CA GLN A 78 -0.37 -7.57 6.01
C GLN A 78 0.08 -7.36 7.46
N ASP A 79 1.38 -7.14 7.69
CA ASP A 79 1.91 -6.80 9.01
C ASP A 79 1.33 -5.48 9.53
N ILE A 80 1.26 -4.46 8.67
CA ILE A 80 0.67 -3.16 9.00
C ILE A 80 -0.82 -3.33 9.31
N TYR A 81 -1.56 -4.06 8.46
CA TYR A 81 -2.98 -4.34 8.63
C TYR A 81 -3.27 -4.98 10.00
N LYS A 82 -2.51 -6.03 10.37
CA LYS A 82 -2.67 -6.71 11.68
C LYS A 82 -2.39 -5.78 12.85
N THR A 83 -1.32 -4.98 12.75
CA THR A 83 -0.91 -4.04 13.80
C THR A 83 -1.93 -2.91 13.97
N GLU A 84 -2.42 -2.35 12.87
CA GLU A 84 -3.46 -1.32 12.90
C GLU A 84 -4.79 -1.88 13.39
N LYS A 85 -5.20 -3.06 12.93
CA LYS A 85 -6.44 -3.71 13.39
C LYS A 85 -6.47 -3.85 14.91
N LEU A 86 -5.35 -4.31 15.49
CA LEU A 86 -5.20 -4.38 16.95
C LEU A 86 -5.28 -2.99 17.59
N SER A 87 -4.52 -2.02 17.07
CA SER A 87 -4.46 -0.65 17.61
C SER A 87 -5.83 0.05 17.59
N PHE A 88 -6.56 -0.03 16.47
CA PHE A 88 -7.91 0.52 16.34
C PHE A 88 -8.93 -0.23 17.20
N THR A 89 -8.75 -1.54 17.39
CA THR A 89 -9.60 -2.32 18.31
C THR A 89 -9.43 -1.86 19.75
N ILE A 90 -8.19 -1.65 20.21
CA ILE A 90 -7.89 -1.15 21.55
C ILE A 90 -8.48 0.27 21.75
N ARG A 91 -8.51 1.09 20.70
CA ARG A 91 -9.08 2.45 20.73
C ARG A 91 -10.59 2.51 20.50
N SER A 92 -11.27 1.38 20.38
CA SER A 92 -12.71 1.30 20.04
C SER A 92 -13.09 2.03 18.74
N GLN A 93 -12.20 2.05 17.75
CA GLN A 93 -12.37 2.72 16.45
C GLN A 93 -12.45 1.73 15.28
N ARG A 94 -13.00 0.53 15.51
CA ARG A 94 -13.04 -0.55 14.49
C ARG A 94 -13.74 -0.14 13.20
N ASP A 95 -14.79 0.66 13.27
CA ASP A 95 -15.52 1.11 12.08
C ASP A 95 -14.61 1.96 11.18
N MET A 96 -13.83 2.87 11.78
CA MET A 96 -12.87 3.68 11.04
C MET A 96 -11.82 2.81 10.35
N PHE A 97 -11.30 1.80 11.05
CA PHE A 97 -10.37 0.83 10.45
C PHE A 97 -10.95 0.18 9.19
N TYR A 98 -12.17 -0.36 9.27
CA TYR A 98 -12.79 -0.98 8.10
C TYR A 98 -12.96 0.03 6.97
N THR A 99 -13.44 1.25 7.25
CA THR A 99 -13.63 2.25 6.20
C THR A 99 -12.35 2.62 5.44
N ILE A 100 -11.19 2.57 6.09
CA ILE A 100 -9.88 2.81 5.45
C ILE A 100 -9.45 1.60 4.62
N TRP A 101 -9.60 0.39 5.17
CA TRP A 101 -8.99 -0.82 4.60
C TRP A 101 -9.85 -1.57 3.57
N THR A 102 -11.16 -1.31 3.50
CA THR A 102 -12.10 -2.05 2.64
C THR A 102 -11.60 -2.22 1.20
N LYS A 103 -11.22 -1.12 0.53
CA LYS A 103 -10.78 -1.15 -0.89
C LYS A 103 -9.60 -2.09 -1.12
N TRP A 104 -8.59 -2.02 -0.24
CA TRP A 104 -7.44 -2.91 -0.34
C TRP A 104 -7.83 -4.36 -0.07
N THR A 105 -8.61 -4.61 0.99
CA THR A 105 -9.02 -5.98 1.35
C THR A 105 -9.93 -6.64 0.32
N GLU A 106 -10.73 -5.86 -0.42
CA GLU A 106 -11.53 -6.36 -1.54
C GLU A 106 -10.63 -6.71 -2.73
N TYR A 107 -9.71 -5.82 -3.08
CA TYR A 107 -8.77 -6.03 -4.17
C TYR A 107 -7.83 -7.22 -3.94
N VAL A 108 -7.14 -7.22 -2.79
CA VAL A 108 -6.03 -8.15 -2.52
C VAL A 108 -6.50 -9.59 -2.43
N LYS A 109 -7.76 -9.88 -2.10
CA LYS A 109 -8.31 -11.25 -2.10
C LYS A 109 -8.18 -11.95 -3.45
N HIS A 110 -8.23 -11.18 -4.55
CA HIS A 110 -8.08 -11.71 -5.90
C HIS A 110 -6.61 -11.95 -6.29
N VAL A 111 -5.68 -11.27 -5.62
CA VAL A 111 -4.23 -11.38 -5.86
C VAL A 111 -3.58 -12.38 -4.91
N ARG A 112 -4.06 -12.43 -3.67
CA ARG A 112 -3.50 -13.20 -2.56
C ARG A 112 -4.63 -13.62 -1.60
N SER A 113 -5.13 -14.84 -1.79
CA SER A 113 -6.33 -15.34 -1.11
C SER A 113 -6.15 -15.54 0.41
N ASP A 114 -4.92 -15.65 0.90
CA ASP A 114 -4.53 -15.84 2.31
C ASP A 114 -4.36 -14.51 3.09
N PHE A 115 -4.70 -13.37 2.50
CA PHE A 115 -4.41 -12.06 3.11
C PHE A 115 -5.26 -11.73 4.36
N VAL A 116 -6.50 -12.24 4.45
CA VAL A 116 -7.48 -11.90 5.49
C VAL A 116 -7.68 -13.03 6.49
#